data_AF-M3HMS4-F1
#
_entry.id   AF-M3HMS4-F1
#
_cell.length_a   1.000
_cell.length_b   1.000
_cell.length_c   1.000
_cell.angle_alpha   90.00
_cell.angle_beta   90.00
_cell.angle_gamma   90.00
#
_symmetry.space_group_name_H-M   'P 1'
#
loop_
_entity.id
_entity.type
_entity.pdbx_description
1 polymer ?
#
loop_
_entity_poly.entity_id
_entity_poly.type
_entity_poly.pdbx_seq_one_letter_code
_entity_poly.pdbx_strand_id
1 'polypeptide(L)'
;MYDKNILVFLFISIFFCSNVVFSEGIPSYREIRDSYHPSDGTILDLHGRFLQTIRFNVRERKLAWTEEGEIPETLLLALFVQEDKRFFEHSGVDLLAILGAMKDRILGNSKRGASTLSMQLAGIFLGTKPGRRNIFDKWEQMRFAQKIEQTWSKNEILIGYLNLIQFRGEHKGLRAASRGLFQKEPSALSDAESVLLVAMLPFPGASPSVLVKRSCALAKKIQREELCYLFESVVDRMTTKMSALPAVGGIAFHAAQKIFRENPEFLSRDGKVKTTLDFDLQWKVTELAKNVMDGLKKQNVAETGILVLDNLSGAILVYVGNLPDSSSFYVDSIPSKRQAGSTLKPFLYGLAFEKEVLKPNSILEDTPAEWNAVSGIYRPSNYSDMYHGNVQAKYALASSLNIPAIHVLDLVSVSSFVQRLKDLGLSGLKRADFYGSSLALGSADVTLFELTNAYRTLANGGMGSKPTFFLTKQNKHLRKISEKEIVGIEFIRNKPLKR
;
A
#
# COMPACT_ATOMS: atom_id res chain seq x y z
N MET A 1 32.33 38.95 -56.56
CA MET A 1 32.53 37.49 -56.79
C MET A 1 33.20 36.98 -55.53
N TYR A 2 32.62 35.97 -54.86
CA TYR A 2 32.82 35.61 -53.43
C TYR A 2 32.21 36.68 -52.49
N ASP A 3 31.25 36.47 -51.58
CA ASP A 3 30.84 35.32 -50.78
C ASP A 3 29.32 35.36 -50.50
N LYS A 4 28.52 34.55 -51.21
CA LYS A 4 27.13 34.24 -50.80
C LYS A 4 26.88 32.75 -50.61
N ASN A 5 27.84 31.90 -50.98
CA ASN A 5 27.70 30.44 -50.88
C ASN A 5 28.25 29.86 -49.56
N ILE A 6 29.03 30.61 -48.78
CA ILE A 6 29.57 30.15 -47.49
C ILE A 6 28.53 30.24 -46.37
N LEU A 7 27.61 31.21 -46.41
CA LEU A 7 26.58 31.37 -45.37
C LEU A 7 25.46 30.30 -45.47
N VAL A 8 25.17 29.81 -46.68
CA VAL A 8 24.17 28.76 -46.91
C VAL A 8 24.70 27.39 -46.47
N PHE A 9 26.00 27.13 -46.64
CA PHE A 9 26.63 25.91 -46.13
C PHE A 9 26.80 25.91 -44.59
N LEU A 10 27.02 27.07 -43.96
CA LEU A 10 27.06 27.16 -42.49
C LEU A 10 25.68 26.95 -41.84
N PHE A 11 24.59 27.41 -42.47
CA PHE A 11 23.23 27.13 -41.99
C PHE A 11 22.82 25.67 -42.19
N ILE A 12 23.22 25.02 -43.28
CA ILE A 12 22.97 23.59 -43.51
C ILE A 12 23.81 22.72 -42.58
N SER A 13 25.04 23.14 -42.24
CA SER A 13 25.88 22.41 -41.28
C SER A 13 25.42 22.57 -39.82
N ILE A 14 24.82 23.71 -39.45
CA ILE A 14 24.17 23.88 -38.12
C ILE A 14 22.79 23.21 -38.08
N PHE A 15 22.12 23.02 -39.23
CA PHE A 15 20.89 22.23 -39.34
C PHE A 15 21.13 20.72 -39.23
N PHE A 16 22.33 20.24 -39.60
CA PHE A 16 22.75 18.84 -39.40
C PHE A 16 23.38 18.56 -38.02
N CYS A 17 23.94 19.57 -37.34
CA CYS A 17 24.59 19.42 -36.03
C CYS A 17 23.70 19.64 -34.79
N SER A 18 22.38 19.78 -34.94
CA SER A 18 21.44 19.69 -33.80
C SER A 18 20.95 18.26 -33.51
N ASN A 19 21.63 17.23 -34.06
CA ASN A 19 21.44 15.82 -33.71
C ASN A 19 22.32 15.36 -32.53
N VAL A 20 22.48 16.22 -31.52
CA VAL A 20 23.08 15.88 -30.23
C VAL A 20 22.31 16.75 -29.24
N VAL A 21 21.18 16.33 -28.68
CA VAL A 21 21.06 15.37 -27.57
C VAL A 21 19.61 14.87 -27.58
N PHE A 22 19.39 13.60 -27.91
CA PHE A 22 18.33 12.75 -27.36
C PHE A 22 18.69 11.32 -27.73
N SER A 23 19.74 10.82 -27.06
CA SER A 23 20.16 9.42 -27.02
C SER A 23 19.49 8.68 -25.84
N GLU A 24 18.28 9.08 -25.45
CA GLU A 24 17.41 8.18 -24.72
C GLU A 24 16.53 7.51 -25.77
N GLY A 25 16.72 6.20 -25.96
CA GLY A 25 15.86 5.41 -26.83
C GLY A 25 14.39 5.59 -26.42
N ILE A 26 13.47 5.49 -27.39
CA ILE A 26 12.04 5.48 -27.07
C ILE A 26 11.80 4.27 -26.17
N PRO A 27 11.22 4.44 -24.97
CA PRO A 27 10.96 3.30 -24.12
C PRO A 27 10.03 2.34 -24.86
N SER A 28 10.37 1.06 -24.82
CA SER A 28 9.52 0.02 -25.39
C SER A 28 8.19 -0.05 -24.64
N TYR A 29 7.15 -0.57 -25.29
CA TYR A 29 5.85 -0.78 -24.64
C TYR A 29 5.99 -1.61 -23.36
N ARG A 30 6.81 -2.66 -23.42
CA ARG A 30 7.08 -3.55 -22.28
C ARG A 30 7.74 -2.80 -21.12
N GLU A 31 8.73 -1.96 -21.38
CA GLU A 31 9.37 -1.15 -20.32
C GLU A 31 8.37 -0.20 -19.67
N ILE A 32 7.50 0.44 -20.45
CA ILE A 32 6.45 1.33 -19.90
C ILE A 32 5.44 0.56 -19.06
N ARG A 33 4.99 -0.60 -19.54
CA ARG A 33 4.04 -1.44 -18.81
C ARG A 33 4.65 -1.99 -17.52
N ASP A 34 5.89 -2.46 -17.57
CA ASP A 34 6.55 -3.11 -16.44
C ASP A 34 7.01 -2.08 -15.38
N SER A 35 7.28 -0.83 -15.78
CA SER A 35 7.54 0.31 -14.87
C SER A 35 6.27 1.03 -14.40
N TYR A 36 5.08 0.57 -14.82
CA TYR A 36 3.83 1.15 -14.39
C TYR A 36 3.47 0.71 -12.97
N HIS A 37 3.36 1.69 -12.07
CA HIS A 37 2.97 1.48 -10.68
C HIS A 37 1.62 2.17 -10.39
N PRO A 38 0.61 1.44 -9.89
CA PRO A 38 -0.58 2.04 -9.32
C PRO A 38 -0.21 3.00 -8.18
N SER A 39 -1.02 4.05 -8.02
CA SER A 39 -0.88 5.02 -6.91
C SER A 39 -1.40 4.47 -5.58
N ASP A 40 -2.12 3.36 -5.63
CA ASP A 40 -2.86 2.78 -4.53
C ASP A 40 -2.39 1.34 -4.34
N GLY A 41 -2.03 0.99 -3.11
CA GLY A 41 -1.68 -0.37 -2.70
C GLY A 41 -2.80 -0.97 -1.87
N THR A 42 -3.27 -2.16 -2.24
CA THR A 42 -4.33 -2.89 -1.54
C THR A 42 -3.79 -4.18 -0.97
N ILE A 43 -3.96 -4.39 0.33
CA ILE A 43 -3.72 -5.69 0.95
C ILE A 43 -5.04 -6.46 1.09
N LEU A 44 -4.94 -7.76 0.88
CA LEU A 44 -6.01 -8.74 0.96
C LEU A 44 -5.65 -9.81 1.99
N ASP A 45 -6.65 -10.46 2.57
CA ASP A 45 -6.43 -11.65 3.38
C ASP A 45 -6.03 -12.86 2.51
N LEU A 46 -5.82 -14.01 3.15
CA LEU A 46 -5.49 -15.27 2.45
C LEU A 46 -6.59 -15.72 1.46
N HIS A 47 -7.83 -15.35 1.72
CA HIS A 47 -9.01 -15.67 0.91
C HIS A 47 -9.28 -14.64 -0.20
N GLY A 48 -8.49 -13.56 -0.27
CA GLY A 48 -8.69 -12.48 -1.23
C GLY A 48 -9.75 -11.46 -0.79
N ARG A 49 -10.23 -11.52 0.46
CA ARG A 49 -11.09 -10.46 1.04
C ARG A 49 -10.28 -9.20 1.24
N PHE A 50 -10.94 -8.07 1.01
CA PHE A 50 -10.38 -6.75 1.16
C PHE A 50 -10.02 -6.46 2.62
N LEU A 51 -8.76 -6.10 2.91
CA LEU A 51 -8.34 -5.66 4.25
C LEU A 51 -8.11 -4.15 4.31
N GLN A 52 -7.35 -3.59 3.36
CA GLN A 52 -6.97 -2.19 3.37
C GLN A 52 -6.46 -1.72 2.01
N THR A 53 -6.81 -0.49 1.61
CA THR A 53 -6.10 0.29 0.59
C THR A 53 -5.39 1.49 1.21
N ILE A 54 -4.16 1.78 0.77
CA ILE A 54 -3.44 3.02 1.07
C ILE A 54 -2.96 3.69 -0.21
N ARG A 55 -2.84 5.02 -0.16
CA ARG A 55 -2.48 5.86 -1.30
C ARG A 55 -1.08 6.44 -1.13
N PHE A 56 -0.23 6.26 -2.14
CA PHE A 56 1.17 6.73 -2.15
C PHE A 56 1.34 8.04 -2.93
N ASN A 57 0.54 8.24 -3.97
CA ASN A 57 0.58 9.46 -4.78
C ASN A 57 -0.76 10.21 -4.71
N VAL A 58 -0.72 11.42 -4.14
CA VAL A 58 -1.90 12.28 -3.98
C VAL A 58 -2.16 13.19 -5.17
N ARG A 59 -1.22 13.30 -6.13
CA ARG A 59 -1.33 14.21 -7.29
C ARG A 59 -1.99 13.55 -8.49
N GLU A 60 -1.71 12.27 -8.70
CA GLU A 60 -2.31 11.45 -9.75
C GLU A 60 -2.78 10.13 -9.15
N ARG A 61 -3.94 9.67 -9.61
CA ARG A 61 -4.50 8.38 -9.23
C ARG A 61 -4.44 7.43 -10.41
N LYS A 62 -3.61 6.40 -10.26
CA LYS A 62 -3.37 5.32 -11.22
C LYS A 62 -3.79 4.02 -10.57
N LEU A 63 -4.60 3.22 -11.25
CA LEU A 63 -4.95 1.86 -10.82
C LEU A 63 -4.21 0.86 -11.70
N ALA A 64 -4.40 -0.44 -11.50
CA ALA A 64 -3.78 -1.49 -12.33
C ALA A 64 -3.85 -1.17 -13.84
N TRP A 65 -2.87 -1.65 -14.60
CA TRP A 65 -2.81 -1.51 -16.06
C TRP A 65 -4.01 -2.19 -16.72
N THR A 66 -4.70 -1.49 -17.61
CA THR A 66 -5.87 -1.97 -18.35
C THR A 66 -5.41 -2.79 -19.53
N GLU A 67 -5.82 -4.05 -19.60
CA GLU A 67 -5.50 -4.95 -20.70
C GLU A 67 -6.51 -4.79 -21.84
N GLU A 68 -6.12 -5.23 -23.04
CA GLU A 68 -6.92 -5.09 -24.27
C GLU A 68 -8.34 -5.64 -24.12
N GLY A 69 -8.47 -6.86 -23.59
CA GLY A 69 -9.76 -7.55 -23.44
C GLY A 69 -10.71 -6.91 -22.42
N GLU A 70 -10.27 -5.87 -21.71
CA GLU A 70 -11.08 -5.15 -20.74
C GLU A 70 -11.66 -3.85 -21.32
N ILE A 71 -11.23 -3.44 -22.51
CA ILE A 71 -11.64 -2.18 -23.13
C ILE A 71 -12.97 -2.39 -23.87
N PRO A 72 -14.04 -1.63 -23.55
CA PRO A 72 -15.31 -1.74 -24.26
C PRO A 72 -15.19 -1.40 -25.74
N GLU A 73 -15.85 -2.17 -26.61
CA GLU A 73 -15.87 -1.91 -28.06
C GLU A 73 -16.40 -0.51 -28.39
N THR A 74 -17.49 -0.10 -27.74
CA THR A 74 -18.08 1.24 -27.91
C THR A 74 -17.09 2.35 -27.54
N LEU A 75 -16.21 2.12 -26.56
CA LEU A 75 -15.16 3.08 -26.19
C LEU A 75 -14.15 3.23 -27.33
N LEU A 76 -13.70 2.11 -27.91
CA LEU A 76 -12.77 2.12 -29.05
C LEU A 76 -13.36 2.83 -30.26
N LEU A 77 -14.60 2.50 -30.63
CA LEU A 77 -15.31 3.14 -31.74
C LEU A 77 -15.45 4.65 -31.53
N ALA A 78 -15.88 5.06 -30.34
CA ALA A 78 -15.98 6.47 -29.98
C ALA A 78 -14.61 7.18 -30.05
N LEU A 79 -13.55 6.53 -29.54
CA LEU A 79 -12.20 7.08 -29.51
C LEU A 79 -11.66 7.33 -30.92
N PHE A 80 -11.74 6.35 -31.82
CA PHE A 80 -11.27 6.53 -33.20
C PHE A 80 -12.10 7.60 -33.93
N VAL A 81 -13.42 7.62 -33.76
CA VAL A 81 -14.25 8.62 -34.44
C VAL A 81 -14.00 10.05 -33.96
N GLN A 82 -13.63 10.21 -32.69
CA GLN A 82 -13.41 11.52 -32.06
C GLN A 82 -11.97 12.03 -32.19
N GLU A 83 -10.98 11.18 -31.90
CA GLU A 83 -9.57 11.56 -31.80
C GLU A 83 -8.79 11.22 -33.07
N ASP A 84 -9.02 10.05 -33.69
CA ASP A 84 -8.18 9.56 -34.78
C ASP A 84 -8.89 8.53 -35.70
N LYS A 85 -9.59 9.04 -36.72
CA LYS A 85 -10.45 8.21 -37.59
C LYS A 85 -9.69 7.21 -38.44
N ARG A 86 -8.45 7.54 -38.78
CA ARG A 86 -7.59 6.75 -39.67
C ARG A 86 -6.39 6.20 -38.91
N PHE A 87 -6.57 5.94 -37.62
CA PHE A 87 -5.53 5.49 -36.73
C PHE A 87 -4.71 4.32 -37.32
N PHE A 88 -5.36 3.38 -38.00
CA PHE A 88 -4.71 2.21 -38.61
C PHE A 88 -4.08 2.47 -39.99
N GLU A 89 -4.32 3.63 -40.61
CA GLU A 89 -3.90 3.94 -41.99
C GLU A 89 -2.63 4.81 -42.06
N HIS A 90 -2.22 5.46 -40.98
CA HIS A 90 -1.04 6.33 -40.94
C HIS A 90 0.07 5.78 -40.03
N SER A 91 1.28 6.32 -40.13
CA SER A 91 2.43 5.96 -39.28
C SER A 91 2.78 7.11 -38.33
N GLY A 92 1.93 7.36 -37.34
CA GLY A 92 2.12 8.41 -36.33
C GLY A 92 1.51 9.76 -36.66
N VAL A 93 1.64 10.25 -37.89
CA VAL A 93 1.08 11.55 -38.29
C VAL A 93 0.14 11.38 -39.47
N ASP A 94 -1.09 11.84 -39.34
CA ASP A 94 -2.06 11.85 -40.43
C ASP A 94 -1.92 13.14 -41.27
N LEU A 95 -1.18 13.04 -42.38
CA LEU A 95 -0.96 14.15 -43.31
C LEU A 95 -2.28 14.67 -43.92
N LEU A 96 -3.21 13.77 -44.22
CA LEU A 96 -4.49 14.13 -44.80
C LEU A 96 -5.36 14.86 -43.76
N ALA A 97 -5.27 14.51 -42.48
CA ALA A 97 -5.95 15.23 -41.40
C ALA A 97 -5.33 16.61 -41.17
N ILE A 98 -4.00 16.73 -41.24
CA ILE A 98 -3.31 18.03 -41.17
C ILE A 98 -3.74 18.95 -42.30
N LEU A 99 -3.70 18.46 -43.54
CA LEU A 99 -4.11 19.24 -44.72
C LEU A 99 -5.58 19.64 -44.65
N GLY A 100 -6.45 18.72 -44.23
CA GLY A 100 -7.87 18.99 -43.99
C GLY A 100 -8.09 20.07 -42.94
N ALA A 101 -7.43 19.97 -41.79
CA ALA A 101 -7.52 20.96 -40.71
C ALA A 101 -6.95 22.33 -41.11
N MET A 102 -5.89 22.37 -41.91
CA MET A 102 -5.32 23.60 -42.46
C MET A 102 -6.30 24.28 -43.42
N LYS A 103 -6.90 23.51 -44.34
CA LYS A 103 -7.96 24.00 -45.24
C LYS A 103 -9.15 24.56 -44.47
N ASP A 104 -9.63 23.81 -43.48
CA ASP A 104 -10.76 24.20 -42.63
C ASP A 104 -10.47 25.50 -41.84
N ARG A 105 -9.23 25.67 -41.38
CA ARG A 105 -8.79 26.90 -40.69
C ARG A 105 -8.69 28.11 -41.61
N ILE A 106 -8.22 27.92 -42.85
CA ILE A 106 -8.18 28.97 -43.88
C ILE A 106 -9.60 29.40 -44.27
N LEU A 107 -10.54 28.46 -44.33
CA LEU A 107 -11.95 28.69 -44.65
C LEU A 107 -12.79 29.21 -43.46
N GLY A 108 -12.17 29.53 -42.31
CA GLY A 108 -12.86 30.04 -41.12
C GLY A 108 -13.66 28.99 -40.33
N ASN A 109 -13.62 27.73 -40.71
CA ASN A 109 -14.37 26.62 -40.11
C ASN A 109 -13.47 25.75 -39.23
N SER A 110 -12.90 26.31 -38.16
CA SER A 110 -11.98 25.56 -37.28
C SER A 110 -12.72 24.57 -36.34
N LYS A 111 -13.29 23.50 -36.90
CA LYS A 111 -14.01 22.46 -36.13
C LYS A 111 -13.23 21.15 -35.93
N ARG A 112 -12.08 20.96 -36.59
CA ARG A 112 -11.29 19.70 -36.56
C ARG A 112 -9.90 19.89 -35.95
N GLY A 113 -9.48 18.92 -35.14
CA GLY A 113 -8.10 18.75 -34.69
C GLY A 113 -7.28 17.95 -35.71
N ALA A 114 -5.96 18.16 -35.71
CA ALA A 114 -5.02 17.46 -36.59
C ALA A 114 -4.08 16.49 -35.83
N SER A 115 -4.27 16.34 -34.51
CA SER A 115 -3.42 15.50 -33.67
C SER A 115 -3.96 14.06 -33.66
N THR A 116 -3.10 13.10 -33.96
CA THR A 116 -3.38 11.64 -33.90
C THR A 116 -3.21 11.10 -32.48
N LEU A 117 -3.67 9.87 -32.22
CA LEU A 117 -3.45 9.20 -30.92
C LEU A 117 -1.95 9.08 -30.60
N SER A 118 -1.13 8.73 -31.60
CA SER A 118 0.32 8.61 -31.47
C SER A 118 0.98 9.95 -31.11
N MET A 119 0.51 11.07 -31.67
CA MET A 119 0.96 12.42 -31.29
C MET A 119 0.55 12.80 -29.87
N GLN A 120 -0.65 12.42 -29.44
CA GLN A 120 -1.08 12.68 -28.07
C GLN A 120 -0.28 11.85 -27.06
N LEU A 121 -0.02 10.57 -27.37
CA LEU A 121 0.84 9.70 -26.57
C LEU A 121 2.27 10.27 -26.46
N ALA A 122 2.84 10.71 -27.59
CA ALA A 122 4.11 11.43 -27.60
C ALA A 122 4.08 12.68 -26.70
N GLY A 123 2.98 13.44 -26.73
CA GLY A 123 2.78 14.60 -25.87
C GLY A 123 2.79 14.28 -24.38
N ILE A 124 2.31 13.10 -23.98
CA ILE A 124 2.36 12.61 -22.59
C ILE A 124 3.81 12.34 -22.18
N PHE A 125 4.59 11.64 -23.02
CA PHE A 125 6.00 11.35 -22.73
C PHE A 125 6.87 12.60 -22.66
N LEU A 126 6.63 13.56 -23.55
CA LEU A 126 7.36 14.84 -23.59
C LEU A 126 6.93 15.82 -22.48
N GLY A 127 5.89 15.50 -21.68
CA GLY A 127 5.40 16.39 -20.63
C GLY A 127 4.84 17.73 -21.15
N THR A 128 4.40 17.76 -22.41
CA THR A 128 3.91 18.99 -23.06
C THR A 128 2.65 19.53 -22.35
N LYS A 129 2.74 20.74 -21.79
CA LYS A 129 1.64 21.35 -21.03
C LYS A 129 0.55 21.90 -21.96
N PRO A 130 -0.75 21.62 -21.72
CA PRO A 130 -1.84 22.23 -22.47
C PRO A 130 -1.78 23.77 -22.36
N GLY A 131 -1.78 24.47 -23.50
CA GLY A 131 -1.89 25.94 -23.55
C GLY A 131 -0.60 26.70 -23.85
N ARG A 132 0.59 26.09 -23.74
CA ARG A 132 1.83 26.64 -24.34
C ARG A 132 1.91 26.15 -25.78
N ARG A 133 1.24 26.85 -26.69
CA ARG A 133 1.16 26.48 -28.10
C ARG A 133 2.43 26.89 -28.85
N ASN A 134 3.56 26.29 -28.50
CA ASN A 134 4.74 26.41 -29.34
C ASN A 134 4.61 25.45 -30.52
N ILE A 135 4.78 25.97 -31.74
CA ILE A 135 4.83 25.16 -32.97
C ILE A 135 5.93 24.09 -32.86
N PHE A 136 7.00 24.42 -32.13
CA PHE A 136 8.12 23.53 -31.82
C PHE A 136 7.68 22.27 -31.06
N ASP A 137 6.92 22.41 -29.97
CA ASP A 137 6.41 21.27 -29.17
C ASP A 137 5.57 20.30 -30.04
N LYS A 138 4.79 20.83 -30.98
CA LYS A 138 4.03 20.01 -31.93
C LYS A 138 4.94 19.26 -32.91
N TRP A 139 6.00 19.89 -33.38
CA TRP A 139 6.99 19.24 -34.24
C TRP A 139 7.73 18.12 -33.51
N GLU A 140 8.07 18.32 -32.23
CA GLU A 140 8.65 17.27 -31.40
C GLU A 140 7.68 16.11 -31.18
N GLN A 141 6.40 16.39 -30.89
CA GLN A 141 5.35 15.36 -30.81
C GLN A 141 5.23 14.56 -32.12
N MET A 142 5.28 15.21 -33.29
CA MET A 142 5.21 14.53 -34.58
C MET A 142 6.39 13.59 -34.80
N ARG A 143 7.62 14.05 -34.55
CA ARG A 143 8.83 13.22 -34.68
C ARG A 143 8.83 12.07 -33.68
N PHE A 144 8.42 12.32 -32.45
CA PHE A 144 8.35 11.30 -31.40
C PHE A 144 7.22 10.29 -31.67
N ALA A 145 6.09 10.72 -32.23
CA ALA A 145 5.01 9.83 -32.65
C ALA A 145 5.43 8.86 -33.75
N GLN A 146 6.15 9.35 -34.77
CA GLN A 146 6.70 8.49 -35.83
C GLN A 146 7.67 7.45 -35.27
N LYS A 147 8.49 7.86 -34.30
CA LYS A 147 9.42 7.02 -33.56
C LYS A 147 8.70 5.93 -32.73
N ILE A 148 7.64 6.28 -32.01
CA ILE A 148 6.77 5.31 -31.31
C ILE A 148 6.23 4.29 -32.31
N GLU A 149 5.70 4.74 -33.46
CA GLU A 149 5.07 3.85 -34.47
C GLU A 149 6.04 2.91 -35.19
N GLN A 150 7.34 3.16 -35.10
CA GLN A 150 8.37 2.23 -35.60
C GLN A 150 8.67 1.11 -34.60
N THR A 151 8.36 1.31 -33.32
CA THR A 151 8.78 0.41 -32.22
C THR A 151 7.60 -0.26 -31.52
N TRP A 152 6.43 0.39 -31.51
CA TRP A 152 5.20 -0.08 -30.90
C TRP A 152 4.18 -0.40 -31.99
N SER A 153 3.47 -1.51 -31.82
CA SER A 153 2.30 -1.84 -32.64
C SER A 153 1.13 -0.89 -32.38
N LYS A 154 0.18 -0.81 -33.32
CA LYS A 154 -1.04 0.01 -33.17
C LYS A 154 -1.82 -0.30 -31.90
N ASN A 155 -1.89 -1.57 -31.54
CA ASN A 155 -2.55 -2.02 -30.33
C ASN A 155 -1.81 -1.55 -29.07
N GLU A 156 -0.47 -1.66 -29.04
CA GLU A 156 0.35 -1.17 -27.93
C GLU A 156 0.22 0.35 -27.74
N ILE A 157 0.15 1.12 -28.84
CA ILE A 157 -0.07 2.57 -28.80
C ILE A 157 -1.43 2.89 -28.19
N LEU A 158 -2.48 2.20 -28.64
CA LEU A 158 -3.84 2.37 -28.14
C LEU A 158 -3.95 2.06 -26.63
N ILE A 159 -3.44 0.90 -26.22
CA ILE A 159 -3.46 0.46 -24.82
C ILE A 159 -2.60 1.40 -23.95
N GLY A 160 -1.41 1.77 -24.43
CA GLY A 160 -0.53 2.72 -23.77
C GLY A 160 -1.19 4.08 -23.57
N TYR A 161 -1.82 4.62 -24.62
CA TYR A 161 -2.57 5.86 -24.57
C TYR A 161 -3.68 5.81 -23.52
N LEU A 162 -4.53 4.78 -23.56
CA LEU A 162 -5.66 4.63 -22.63
C LEU A 162 -5.24 4.46 -21.17
N ASN A 163 -4.03 3.95 -20.89
CA ASN A 163 -3.51 3.82 -19.53
C ASN A 163 -2.76 5.06 -19.02
N LEU A 164 -2.28 5.92 -19.93
CA LEU A 164 -1.45 7.08 -19.58
C LEU A 164 -2.19 8.42 -19.65
N ILE A 165 -3.29 8.50 -20.40
CA ILE A 165 -4.07 9.72 -20.57
C ILE A 165 -4.79 10.14 -19.28
N GLN A 166 -4.89 11.45 -19.04
CA GLN A 166 -5.67 12.01 -17.94
C GLN A 166 -7.13 12.20 -18.37
N PHE A 167 -8.07 11.53 -17.70
CA PHE A 167 -9.50 11.64 -18.03
C PHE A 167 -10.18 12.81 -17.34
N ARG A 168 -10.22 12.82 -16.00
CA ARG A 168 -10.84 13.89 -15.20
C ARG A 168 -10.32 13.87 -13.75
N GLY A 169 -10.14 15.06 -13.17
CA GLY A 169 -9.64 15.19 -11.80
C GLY A 169 -8.26 14.56 -11.67
N GLU A 170 -8.09 13.67 -10.69
CA GLU A 170 -6.87 12.92 -10.45
C GLU A 170 -6.75 11.62 -11.27
N HIS A 171 -7.80 11.18 -11.97
CA HIS A 171 -7.85 9.88 -12.63
C HIS A 171 -7.03 9.81 -13.93
N LYS A 172 -5.93 9.06 -13.87
CA LYS A 172 -5.03 8.78 -14.97
C LYS A 172 -5.16 7.33 -15.41
N GLY A 173 -5.54 7.13 -16.67
CA GLY A 173 -5.81 5.84 -17.27
C GLY A 173 -7.27 5.38 -17.16
N LEU A 174 -7.67 4.49 -18.06
CA LEU A 174 -9.06 4.04 -18.22
C LEU A 174 -9.61 3.38 -16.97
N ARG A 175 -8.89 2.45 -16.34
CA ARG A 175 -9.35 1.82 -15.09
C ARG A 175 -9.55 2.81 -13.95
N ALA A 176 -8.62 3.75 -13.77
CA ALA A 176 -8.75 4.78 -12.75
C ALA A 176 -9.98 5.66 -12.99
N ALA A 177 -10.24 6.03 -14.25
CA ALA A 177 -11.41 6.81 -14.62
C ALA A 177 -12.71 6.00 -14.44
N SER A 178 -12.75 4.76 -14.92
CA SER A 178 -13.91 3.87 -14.82
C SER A 178 -14.34 3.63 -13.37
N ARG A 179 -13.39 3.26 -12.51
CA ARG A 179 -13.66 3.02 -11.10
C ARG A 179 -13.90 4.31 -10.32
N GLY A 180 -13.18 5.39 -10.66
CA GLY A 180 -13.29 6.70 -10.02
C GLY A 180 -14.60 7.44 -10.30
N LEU A 181 -15.08 7.34 -11.54
CA LEU A 181 -16.25 8.09 -12.01
C LEU A 181 -17.54 7.25 -11.97
N PHE A 182 -17.45 5.93 -12.13
CA PHE A 182 -18.63 5.06 -12.27
C PHE A 182 -18.64 3.84 -11.34
N GLN A 183 -17.59 3.62 -10.52
CA GLN A 183 -17.43 2.43 -9.67
C GLN A 183 -17.49 1.09 -10.44
N LYS A 184 -17.04 1.09 -11.70
CA LYS A 184 -17.06 -0.09 -12.58
C LYS A 184 -15.64 -0.44 -13.03
N GLU A 185 -15.36 -1.72 -13.22
CA GLU A 185 -14.19 -2.12 -14.02
C GLU A 185 -14.40 -1.70 -15.49
N PRO A 186 -13.32 -1.45 -16.26
CA PRO A 186 -13.43 -1.03 -17.66
C PRO A 186 -14.39 -1.89 -18.50
N SER A 187 -14.34 -3.21 -18.32
CA SER A 187 -15.17 -4.17 -19.06
C SER A 187 -16.66 -4.12 -18.71
N ALA A 188 -17.02 -3.49 -17.59
CA ALA A 188 -18.39 -3.34 -17.11
C ALA A 188 -19.01 -1.97 -17.44
N LEU A 189 -18.28 -1.10 -18.14
CA LEU A 189 -18.80 0.19 -18.59
C LEU A 189 -19.93 0.01 -19.59
N SER A 190 -21.01 0.78 -19.41
CA SER A 190 -22.07 0.88 -20.41
C SER A 190 -21.60 1.68 -21.63
N ASP A 191 -22.32 1.54 -22.74
CA ASP A 191 -22.07 2.30 -23.97
C ASP A 191 -22.10 3.82 -23.74
N ALA A 192 -23.08 4.30 -22.97
CA ALA A 192 -23.18 5.72 -22.64
C ALA A 192 -22.00 6.21 -21.76
N GLU A 193 -21.55 5.41 -20.79
CA GLU A 193 -20.38 5.74 -19.97
C GLU A 193 -19.09 5.75 -20.82
N SER A 194 -18.96 4.80 -21.75
CA SER A 194 -17.85 4.71 -22.70
C SER A 194 -17.76 5.95 -23.61
N VAL A 195 -18.88 6.35 -24.22
CA VAL A 195 -18.95 7.55 -25.06
C VAL A 195 -18.64 8.81 -24.25
N LEU A 196 -19.15 8.91 -23.02
CA LEU A 196 -18.89 10.04 -22.13
C LEU A 196 -17.39 10.16 -21.79
N LEU A 197 -16.71 9.05 -21.49
CA LEU A 197 -15.25 9.03 -21.22
C LEU A 197 -14.44 9.55 -22.39
N VAL A 198 -14.81 9.22 -23.63
CA VAL A 198 -14.13 9.74 -24.80
C VAL A 198 -14.47 11.22 -25.03
N ALA A 199 -15.75 11.59 -24.90
CA ALA A 199 -16.21 12.96 -25.14
C ALA A 199 -15.59 14.01 -24.19
N MET A 200 -15.07 13.58 -23.02
CA MET A 200 -14.37 14.45 -22.09
C MET A 200 -12.87 14.64 -22.39
N LEU A 201 -12.20 13.73 -23.11
CA LEU A 201 -10.74 13.79 -23.36
C LEU A 201 -10.25 15.14 -23.91
N PRO A 202 -10.96 15.81 -24.85
CA PRO A 202 -10.51 17.12 -25.34
C PRO A 202 -10.52 18.23 -24.29
N PHE A 203 -11.41 18.14 -23.29
CA PHE A 203 -11.46 19.08 -22.18
C PHE A 203 -11.97 18.38 -20.90
N PRO A 204 -11.07 17.72 -20.15
CA PRO A 204 -11.38 16.98 -18.93
C PRO A 204 -12.22 17.75 -17.90
N GLY A 205 -12.01 19.06 -17.81
CA GLY A 205 -12.68 19.97 -16.88
C GLY A 205 -13.99 20.58 -17.38
N ALA A 206 -14.56 20.08 -18.49
CA ALA A 206 -15.82 20.59 -19.03
C ALA A 206 -16.96 20.54 -18.01
N SER A 207 -17.89 21.51 -18.11
CA SER A 207 -19.11 21.54 -17.30
C SER A 207 -20.06 20.41 -17.70
N PRO A 208 -20.97 19.98 -16.80
CA PRO A 208 -21.94 18.92 -17.07
C PRO A 208 -22.73 19.13 -18.38
N SER A 209 -23.26 20.33 -18.59
CA SER A 209 -24.05 20.66 -19.79
C SER A 209 -23.24 20.57 -21.08
N VAL A 210 -21.94 20.89 -21.04
CA VAL A 210 -21.03 20.75 -22.19
C VAL A 210 -20.75 19.27 -22.46
N LEU A 211 -20.55 18.46 -21.41
CA LEU A 211 -20.32 17.03 -21.55
C LEU A 211 -21.52 16.30 -22.14
N VAL A 212 -22.74 16.61 -21.70
CA VAL A 212 -23.97 16.03 -22.28
C VAL A 212 -24.05 16.31 -23.79
N LYS A 213 -23.88 17.59 -24.19
CA LYS A 213 -23.93 17.99 -25.61
C LYS A 213 -22.84 17.30 -26.44
N ARG A 214 -21.60 17.24 -25.94
CA ARG A 214 -20.48 16.58 -26.63
C ARG A 214 -20.70 15.09 -26.77
N SER A 215 -21.18 14.44 -25.70
CA SER A 215 -21.42 13.00 -25.70
C SER A 215 -22.51 12.63 -26.68
N CYS A 216 -23.63 13.35 -26.71
CA CYS A 216 -24.68 13.14 -27.72
C CYS A 216 -24.17 13.40 -29.15
N ALA A 217 -23.39 14.47 -29.37
CA ALA A 217 -22.79 14.73 -30.68
C ALA A 217 -21.84 13.61 -31.12
N LEU A 218 -21.10 12.99 -30.20
CA LEU A 218 -20.24 11.84 -30.48
C LEU A 218 -21.06 10.57 -30.73
N ALA A 219 -22.09 10.30 -29.94
CA ALA A 219 -23.03 9.20 -30.13
C ALA A 219 -23.65 9.20 -31.54
N LYS A 220 -24.07 10.36 -32.04
CA LYS A 220 -24.56 10.52 -33.42
C LYS A 220 -23.51 10.16 -34.46
N LYS A 221 -22.24 10.54 -34.25
CA LYS A 221 -21.15 10.21 -35.19
C LYS A 221 -20.85 8.71 -35.26
N ILE A 222 -21.06 7.98 -34.16
CA ILE A 222 -20.88 6.52 -34.11
C ILE A 222 -22.19 5.76 -34.38
N GLN A 223 -23.22 6.42 -34.90
CA GLN A 223 -24.53 5.83 -35.22
C GLN A 223 -25.25 5.19 -34.02
N ARG A 224 -25.10 5.81 -32.84
CA ARG A 224 -25.74 5.43 -31.56
C ARG A 224 -26.54 6.60 -30.97
N GLU A 225 -27.40 7.21 -31.78
CA GLU A 225 -28.16 8.40 -31.36
C GLU A 225 -29.16 8.10 -30.23
N GLU A 226 -29.59 6.84 -30.11
CA GLU A 226 -30.40 6.34 -29.00
C GLU A 226 -29.74 6.58 -27.64
N LEU A 227 -28.41 6.69 -27.53
CA LEU A 227 -27.76 6.97 -26.25
C LEU A 227 -27.98 8.41 -25.74
N CYS A 228 -28.45 9.32 -26.60
CA CYS A 228 -28.53 10.75 -26.27
C CYS A 228 -29.39 11.05 -25.03
N TYR A 229 -30.47 10.30 -24.79
CA TYR A 229 -31.33 10.51 -23.62
C TYR A 229 -30.69 10.05 -22.30
N LEU A 230 -29.65 9.20 -22.36
CA LEU A 230 -28.99 8.67 -21.16
C LEU A 230 -27.98 9.64 -20.56
N PHE A 231 -27.37 10.52 -21.37
CA PHE A 231 -26.21 11.31 -20.95
C PHE A 231 -26.50 12.27 -19.82
N GLU A 232 -27.70 12.85 -19.73
CA GLU A 232 -28.05 13.68 -18.58
C GLU A 232 -27.94 12.90 -17.27
N SER A 233 -28.54 11.70 -17.23
CA SER A 233 -28.49 10.84 -16.05
C SER A 233 -27.08 10.31 -15.74
N VAL A 234 -26.28 9.99 -16.76
CA VAL A 234 -24.91 9.46 -16.58
C VAL A 234 -23.99 10.56 -16.05
N VAL A 235 -24.07 11.77 -16.63
CA VAL A 235 -23.28 12.92 -16.19
C VAL A 235 -23.72 13.36 -14.79
N ASP A 236 -25.02 13.39 -14.51
CA ASP A 236 -25.53 13.70 -13.17
C ASP A 236 -24.94 12.72 -12.16
N ARG A 237 -25.10 11.40 -12.35
CA ARG A 237 -24.53 10.37 -11.46
C ARG A 237 -23.02 10.53 -11.27
N MET A 238 -22.26 10.79 -12.33
CA MET A 238 -20.82 11.02 -12.26
C MET A 238 -20.47 12.22 -11.37
N THR A 239 -21.29 13.28 -11.38
CA THR A 239 -21.00 14.53 -10.66
C THR A 239 -21.58 14.59 -9.25
N THR A 240 -22.77 14.05 -9.02
CA THR A 240 -23.44 14.03 -7.70
C THR A 240 -22.94 12.88 -6.83
N LYS A 241 -22.72 11.70 -7.43
CA LYS A 241 -22.01 10.59 -6.82
C LYS A 241 -20.58 10.58 -7.30
N MET A 242 -19.84 11.66 -7.05
CA MET A 242 -18.38 11.56 -7.07
C MET A 242 -17.98 10.66 -5.89
N SER A 243 -18.13 9.36 -6.10
CA SER A 243 -17.72 8.31 -5.20
C SER A 243 -16.21 8.32 -5.28
N ALA A 244 -15.61 9.15 -4.45
CA ALA A 244 -14.19 9.11 -4.23
C ALA A 244 -13.86 7.64 -4.00
N LEU A 245 -13.15 7.01 -4.93
CA LEU A 245 -12.48 5.74 -4.66
C LEU A 245 -11.85 5.91 -3.28
N PRO A 246 -12.06 4.99 -2.31
CA PRO A 246 -11.61 5.20 -0.95
C PRO A 246 -10.16 5.68 -0.96
N ALA A 247 -9.89 6.90 -0.51
CA ALA A 247 -8.53 7.47 -0.58
C ALA A 247 -7.59 6.63 0.30
N VAL A 248 -8.16 6.15 1.40
CA VAL A 248 -7.64 5.15 2.34
C VAL A 248 -8.89 4.48 2.93
N GLY A 249 -8.92 3.16 3.04
CA GLY A 249 -10.07 2.47 3.63
C GLY A 249 -9.75 1.04 3.98
N GLY A 250 -10.34 0.54 5.07
CA GLY A 250 -10.11 -0.80 5.59
C GLY A 250 -9.88 -0.85 7.09
N ILE A 251 -9.43 -2.01 7.57
CA ILE A 251 -9.26 -2.34 8.99
C ILE A 251 -7.80 -2.63 9.36
N ALA A 252 -6.87 -2.42 8.43
CA ALA A 252 -5.46 -2.84 8.55
C ALA A 252 -4.47 -1.78 8.05
N PHE A 253 -4.75 -0.50 8.32
CA PHE A 253 -3.96 0.65 7.85
C PHE A 253 -2.45 0.51 8.11
N HIS A 254 -2.08 0.30 9.37
CA HIS A 254 -0.67 0.19 9.78
C HIS A 254 0.03 -1.01 9.14
N ALA A 255 -0.67 -2.13 8.98
CA ALA A 255 -0.13 -3.30 8.31
C ALA A 255 0.15 -3.01 6.84
N ALA A 256 -0.79 -2.38 6.13
CA ALA A 256 -0.60 -1.97 4.75
C ALA A 256 0.57 -1.00 4.61
N GLN A 257 0.65 0.01 5.49
CA GLN A 257 1.74 0.99 5.48
C GLN A 257 3.10 0.31 5.66
N LYS A 258 3.20 -0.62 6.62
CA LYS A 258 4.42 -1.40 6.86
C LYS A 258 4.78 -2.26 5.63
N ILE A 259 3.83 -3.03 5.10
CA ILE A 259 4.05 -3.94 3.97
C ILE A 259 4.59 -3.19 2.76
N PHE A 260 3.90 -2.13 2.33
CA PHE A 260 4.30 -1.42 1.11
C PHE A 260 5.51 -0.49 1.29
N ARG A 261 5.78 -0.01 2.52
CA ARG A 261 7.02 0.71 2.82
C ARG A 261 8.23 -0.23 2.76
N GLU A 262 8.09 -1.45 3.26
CA GLU A 262 9.18 -2.44 3.28
C GLU A 262 9.34 -3.18 1.95
N ASN A 263 8.28 -3.23 1.13
CA ASN A 263 8.21 -3.97 -0.13
C ASN A 263 7.54 -3.11 -1.22
N PRO A 264 8.16 -1.99 -1.65
CA PRO A 264 7.58 -1.09 -2.64
C PRO A 264 7.34 -1.75 -4.00
N GLU A 265 8.05 -2.84 -4.31
CA GLU A 265 7.87 -3.64 -5.52
C GLU A 265 6.49 -4.28 -5.63
N PHE A 266 5.75 -4.43 -4.52
CA PHE A 266 4.37 -4.89 -4.55
C PHE A 266 3.38 -3.89 -5.17
N LEU A 267 3.83 -2.65 -5.40
CA LEU A 267 3.12 -1.70 -6.25
C LEU A 267 3.37 -1.96 -7.74
N SER A 268 3.98 -3.08 -8.12
CA SER A 268 4.12 -3.50 -9.51
C SER A 268 2.96 -4.43 -9.91
N ARG A 269 2.55 -4.41 -11.18
CA ARG A 269 1.42 -5.18 -11.75
C ARG A 269 0.04 -4.60 -11.42
N ASP A 270 -0.59 -5.05 -10.33
CA ASP A 270 -1.99 -4.72 -10.01
C ASP A 270 -2.17 -3.95 -8.69
N GLY A 271 -1.08 -3.71 -7.95
CA GLY A 271 -1.09 -3.03 -6.67
C GLY A 271 -1.82 -3.81 -5.57
N LYS A 272 -2.01 -5.13 -5.73
CA LYS A 272 -2.70 -5.98 -4.75
C LYS A 272 -1.74 -7.01 -4.15
N VAL A 273 -1.83 -7.21 -2.85
CA VAL A 273 -0.98 -8.15 -2.11
C VAL A 273 -1.83 -9.03 -1.22
N LYS A 274 -1.72 -10.35 -1.37
CA LYS A 274 -2.30 -11.30 -0.42
C LYS A 274 -1.40 -11.45 0.79
N THR A 275 -1.99 -11.39 1.98
CA THR A 275 -1.28 -11.44 3.26
C THR A 275 -1.81 -12.58 4.13
N THR A 276 -1.10 -12.90 5.21
CA THR A 276 -1.51 -13.85 6.24
C THR A 276 -2.48 -13.27 7.25
N LEU A 277 -2.77 -11.97 7.18
CA LEU A 277 -3.77 -11.35 8.04
C LEU A 277 -5.11 -12.02 7.83
N ASP A 278 -5.80 -12.30 8.92
CA ASP A 278 -7.14 -12.87 8.90
C ASP A 278 -8.14 -11.74 9.09
N PHE A 279 -9.06 -11.58 8.14
CA PHE A 279 -10.03 -10.47 8.17
C PHE A 279 -10.96 -10.56 9.38
N ASP A 280 -11.45 -11.76 9.73
CA ASP A 280 -12.42 -11.93 10.82
C ASP A 280 -11.75 -11.69 12.18
N LEU A 281 -10.53 -12.20 12.37
CA LEU A 281 -9.73 -11.93 13.56
C LEU A 281 -9.32 -10.46 13.66
N GLN A 282 -8.84 -9.85 12.57
CA GLN A 282 -8.46 -8.43 12.55
C GLN A 282 -9.65 -7.55 12.93
N TRP A 283 -10.82 -7.79 12.33
CA TRP A 283 -12.04 -7.05 12.63
C TRP A 283 -12.47 -7.24 14.09
N LYS A 284 -12.60 -8.49 14.54
CA LYS A 284 -13.06 -8.83 15.89
C LYS A 284 -12.14 -8.28 16.97
N VAL A 285 -10.82 -8.40 16.80
CA VAL A 285 -9.84 -7.86 17.74
C VAL A 285 -9.88 -6.33 17.77
N THR A 286 -10.04 -5.68 16.62
CA THR A 286 -10.17 -4.22 16.56
C THR A 286 -11.42 -3.74 17.30
N GLU A 287 -12.57 -4.40 17.13
CA GLU A 287 -13.81 -4.04 17.82
C GLU A 287 -13.73 -4.28 19.34
N LEU A 288 -13.15 -5.40 19.78
CA LEU A 288 -12.92 -5.65 21.20
C LEU A 288 -11.98 -4.61 21.82
N ALA A 289 -10.92 -4.23 21.09
CA ALA A 289 -9.98 -3.22 21.54
C ALA A 289 -10.63 -1.84 21.68
N LYS A 290 -11.51 -1.43 20.77
CA LYS A 290 -12.29 -0.20 20.90
C LYS A 290 -13.11 -0.18 22.19
N ASN A 291 -13.86 -1.25 22.46
CA ASN A 291 -14.69 -1.37 23.66
C ASN A 291 -13.85 -1.26 24.96
N VAL A 292 -12.66 -1.90 24.98
CA VAL A 292 -11.75 -1.81 26.13
C VAL A 292 -11.20 -0.39 26.28
N MET A 293 -10.74 0.22 25.19
CA MET A 293 -10.15 1.55 25.20
C MET A 293 -11.16 2.62 25.60
N ASP A 294 -12.43 2.49 25.23
CA ASP A 294 -13.50 3.38 25.68
C ASP A 294 -13.65 3.39 27.20
N GLY A 295 -13.53 2.22 27.84
CA GLY A 295 -13.53 2.11 29.31
C GLY A 295 -12.30 2.74 29.97
N LEU A 296 -11.17 2.79 29.26
CA LEU A 296 -9.89 3.31 29.76
C LEU A 296 -9.67 4.80 29.44
N LYS A 297 -10.51 5.44 28.63
CA LYS A 297 -10.38 6.87 28.27
C LYS A 297 -10.23 7.79 29.50
N LYS A 298 -10.96 7.51 30.58
CA LYS A 298 -10.90 8.29 31.84
C LYS A 298 -9.56 8.19 32.56
N GLN A 299 -8.73 7.20 32.22
CA GLN A 299 -7.40 6.98 32.78
C GLN A 299 -6.30 7.57 31.86
N ASN A 300 -6.68 8.39 30.88
CA ASN A 300 -5.78 8.97 29.87
C ASN A 300 -5.05 7.94 29.01
N VAL A 301 -5.63 6.76 28.81
CA VAL A 301 -5.11 5.77 27.86
C VAL A 301 -5.59 6.14 26.46
N ALA A 302 -4.65 6.48 25.56
CA ALA A 302 -4.94 7.04 24.23
C ALA A 302 -4.48 6.17 23.06
N GLU A 303 -3.59 5.21 23.29
CA GLU A 303 -2.91 4.43 22.26
C GLU A 303 -3.01 2.94 22.59
N THR A 304 -3.05 2.10 21.56
CA THR A 304 -3.02 0.65 21.74
C THR A 304 -2.33 -0.04 20.58
N GLY A 305 -1.54 -1.07 20.87
CA GLY A 305 -0.88 -1.91 19.89
C GLY A 305 -1.26 -3.36 20.12
N ILE A 306 -1.70 -4.06 19.07
CA ILE A 306 -2.07 -5.47 19.14
C ILE A 306 -1.44 -6.23 17.98
N LEU A 307 -0.63 -7.24 18.31
CA LEU A 307 -0.01 -8.16 17.37
C LEU A 307 -0.39 -9.59 17.72
N VAL A 308 -0.91 -10.33 16.75
CA VAL A 308 -1.20 -11.77 16.91
C VAL A 308 -0.39 -12.54 15.89
N LEU A 309 0.43 -13.47 16.39
CA LEU A 309 1.25 -14.37 15.58
C LEU A 309 0.72 -15.80 15.70
N ASP A 310 0.74 -16.53 14.59
CA ASP A 310 0.65 -17.99 14.63
C ASP A 310 1.93 -18.59 15.22
N ASN A 311 1.80 -19.42 16.25
CA ASN A 311 2.96 -19.95 16.98
C ASN A 311 3.84 -20.85 16.11
N LEU A 312 3.25 -21.69 15.25
CA LEU A 312 4.01 -22.63 14.45
C LEU A 312 4.76 -21.93 13.30
N SER A 313 4.05 -21.16 12.49
CA SER A 313 4.58 -20.58 11.25
C SER A 313 5.17 -19.17 11.40
N GLY A 314 4.77 -18.42 12.42
CA GLY A 314 5.11 -17.00 12.54
C GLY A 314 4.31 -16.10 11.59
N ALA A 315 3.22 -16.59 11.01
CA ALA A 315 2.28 -15.73 10.28
C ALA A 315 1.74 -14.63 11.19
N ILE A 316 1.70 -13.40 10.68
CA ILE A 316 1.01 -12.30 11.32
C ILE A 316 -0.47 -12.43 10.96
N LEU A 317 -1.32 -12.71 11.94
CA LEU A 317 -2.76 -12.89 11.78
C LEU A 317 -3.53 -11.61 12.06
N VAL A 318 -3.06 -10.80 13.02
CA VAL A 318 -3.63 -9.50 13.37
C VAL A 318 -2.51 -8.48 13.58
N TYR A 319 -2.70 -7.28 13.04
CA TYR A 319 -1.78 -6.16 13.19
C TYR A 319 -2.57 -4.86 13.37
N VAL A 320 -2.63 -4.37 14.61
CA VAL A 320 -3.28 -3.10 14.99
C VAL A 320 -2.21 -2.21 15.62
N GLY A 321 -1.69 -1.25 14.85
CA GLY A 321 -0.70 -0.27 15.34
C GLY A 321 -1.30 0.84 16.20
N ASN A 322 -2.56 1.18 15.94
CA ASN A 322 -3.40 2.07 16.74
C ASN A 322 -4.87 1.90 16.31
N LEU A 323 -5.80 2.40 17.12
CA LEU A 323 -7.23 2.37 16.79
C LEU A 323 -7.67 3.57 15.96
N PRO A 324 -8.65 3.40 15.04
CA PRO A 324 -9.18 4.49 14.20
C PRO A 324 -9.62 5.75 14.96
N ASP A 325 -10.11 5.57 16.19
CA ASP A 325 -10.66 6.66 17.00
C ASP A 325 -9.59 7.37 17.86
N SER A 326 -8.32 6.95 17.76
CA SER A 326 -7.20 7.58 18.46
C SER A 326 -6.76 8.87 17.76
N SER A 327 -6.42 9.90 18.54
CA SER A 327 -5.84 11.14 18.02
C SER A 327 -4.47 10.94 17.36
N SER A 328 -3.75 9.88 17.74
CA SER A 328 -2.49 9.45 17.13
C SER A 328 -2.68 8.25 16.19
N PHE A 329 -3.84 8.12 15.54
CA PHE A 329 -4.16 6.99 14.64
C PHE A 329 -3.06 6.68 13.62
N TYR A 330 -2.34 7.68 13.09
CA TYR A 330 -1.28 7.44 12.10
C TYR A 330 0.06 6.97 12.68
N VAL A 331 0.18 6.88 14.01
CA VAL A 331 1.37 6.41 14.72
C VAL A 331 1.26 4.91 14.95
N ASP A 332 2.17 4.15 14.37
CA ASP A 332 2.26 2.71 14.61
C ASP A 332 2.97 2.42 15.95
N SER A 333 2.21 1.90 16.91
CA SER A 333 2.72 1.53 18.24
C SER A 333 3.53 0.23 18.22
N ILE A 334 3.34 -0.64 17.21
CA ILE A 334 3.99 -1.96 17.16
C ILE A 334 5.53 -1.88 17.08
N PRO A 335 6.13 -1.07 16.19
CA PRO A 335 7.58 -0.88 16.12
C PRO A 335 8.11 0.11 17.16
N SER A 336 7.25 0.72 17.99
CA SER A 336 7.67 1.70 18.98
C SER A 336 8.31 1.01 20.18
N LYS A 337 9.51 1.44 20.56
CA LYS A 337 10.22 0.89 21.72
C LYS A 337 9.61 1.39 23.03
N ARG A 338 9.30 0.46 23.92
CA ARG A 338 8.80 0.72 25.28
C ARG A 338 9.50 -0.21 26.26
N GLN A 339 9.60 0.22 27.52
CA GLN A 339 10.12 -0.62 28.59
C GLN A 339 9.28 -1.91 28.70
N ALA A 340 9.92 -3.07 28.61
CA ALA A 340 9.24 -4.36 28.58
C ALA A 340 8.55 -4.70 29.92
N GLY A 341 9.10 -4.21 31.03
CA GLY A 341 8.62 -4.53 32.36
C GLY A 341 8.72 -6.03 32.69
N SER A 342 7.84 -6.53 33.54
CA SER A 342 7.87 -7.92 34.01
C SER A 342 7.70 -8.98 32.90
N THR A 343 7.38 -8.58 31.67
CA THR A 343 7.29 -9.49 30.52
C THR A 343 8.63 -10.14 30.14
N LEU A 344 9.77 -9.67 30.67
CA LEU A 344 11.05 -10.33 30.45
C LEU A 344 11.33 -11.50 31.41
N LYS A 345 10.61 -11.58 32.54
CA LYS A 345 10.85 -12.60 33.58
C LYS A 345 10.74 -14.04 33.06
N PRO A 346 9.78 -14.42 32.18
CA PRO A 346 9.73 -15.77 31.64
C PRO A 346 11.03 -16.20 30.93
N PHE A 347 11.69 -15.28 30.22
CA PHE A 347 12.96 -15.58 29.55
C PHE A 347 14.12 -15.68 30.54
N LEU A 348 14.09 -14.90 31.62
CA LEU A 348 15.07 -14.96 32.70
C LEU A 348 15.00 -16.30 33.44
N TYR A 349 13.81 -16.69 33.87
CA TYR A 349 13.59 -17.98 34.53
C TYR A 349 13.86 -19.14 33.57
N GLY A 350 13.47 -19.01 32.30
CA GLY A 350 13.79 -19.98 31.26
C GLY A 350 15.30 -20.22 31.12
N LEU A 351 16.11 -19.15 31.11
CA LEU A 351 17.57 -19.25 31.09
C LEU A 351 18.12 -19.93 32.35
N ALA A 352 17.57 -19.63 33.53
CA ALA A 352 18.00 -20.25 34.78
C ALA A 352 17.67 -21.74 34.84
N PHE A 353 16.50 -22.14 34.31
CA PHE A 353 16.09 -23.53 34.20
C PHE A 353 16.95 -24.30 33.18
N GLU A 354 17.24 -23.68 32.03
CA GLU A 354 18.10 -24.26 30.99
C GLU A 354 19.54 -24.48 31.47
N LYS A 355 20.08 -23.55 32.29
CA LYS A 355 21.38 -23.70 32.93
C LYS A 355 21.37 -24.65 34.13
N GLU A 356 20.22 -25.20 34.50
CA GLU A 356 20.00 -26.06 35.67
C GLU A 356 20.40 -25.45 37.02
N VAL A 357 20.61 -24.13 37.08
CA VAL A 357 20.91 -23.39 38.33
C VAL A 357 19.66 -23.13 39.16
N LEU A 358 18.48 -23.35 38.58
CA LEU A 358 17.18 -23.21 39.23
C LEU A 358 16.22 -24.30 38.73
N LYS A 359 15.32 -24.76 39.58
CA LYS A 359 14.20 -25.66 39.22
C LYS A 359 12.87 -25.02 39.63
N PRO A 360 11.73 -25.43 39.05
CA PRO A 360 10.42 -24.85 39.42
C PRO A 360 10.07 -24.93 40.92
N ASN A 361 10.59 -25.94 41.62
CA ASN A 361 10.41 -26.15 43.07
C ASN A 361 11.55 -25.60 43.93
N SER A 362 12.60 -25.01 43.34
CA SER A 362 13.65 -24.32 44.10
C SER A 362 13.04 -23.19 44.92
N ILE A 363 13.55 -22.99 46.13
CA ILE A 363 13.15 -21.90 47.02
C ILE A 363 13.95 -20.65 46.68
N LEU A 364 13.24 -19.53 46.53
CA LEU A 364 13.78 -18.19 46.37
C LEU A 364 13.32 -17.35 47.56
N GLU A 365 14.17 -16.43 47.98
CA GLU A 365 13.86 -15.49 49.05
C GLU A 365 13.12 -14.26 48.49
N ASP A 366 12.04 -13.87 49.15
CA ASP A 366 11.26 -12.65 48.91
C ASP A 366 11.19 -11.83 50.20
N THR A 367 12.34 -11.29 50.63
CA THR A 367 12.53 -10.44 51.81
C THR A 367 13.20 -9.12 51.42
N PRO A 368 13.16 -8.06 52.26
CA PRO A 368 13.85 -6.80 51.95
C PRO A 368 15.34 -7.02 51.66
N ALA A 369 15.79 -6.55 50.49
CA ALA A 369 17.15 -6.75 50.01
C ALA A 369 17.69 -5.50 49.29
N GLU A 370 19.00 -5.38 49.25
CA GLU A 370 19.72 -4.26 48.65
C GLU A 370 20.75 -4.75 47.63
N TRP A 371 20.86 -4.07 46.50
CA TRP A 371 21.86 -4.35 45.46
C TRP A 371 22.76 -3.16 45.21
N ASN A 372 24.03 -3.41 44.92
CA ASN A 372 24.95 -2.37 44.48
C ASN A 372 24.66 -2.04 43.01
N ALA A 373 24.32 -0.78 42.73
CA ALA A 373 24.17 -0.24 41.39
C ALA A 373 25.21 0.85 41.13
N VAL A 374 25.42 1.19 39.85
CA VAL A 374 26.40 2.22 39.43
C VAL A 374 26.10 3.58 40.07
N SER A 375 24.83 3.89 40.33
CA SER A 375 24.37 5.13 40.94
C SER A 375 24.18 5.06 42.47
N GLY A 376 24.61 3.98 43.13
CA GLY A 376 24.47 3.78 44.58
C GLY A 376 23.72 2.50 44.95
N ILE A 377 23.05 2.49 46.11
CA ILE A 377 22.30 1.32 46.59
C ILE A 377 20.92 1.28 45.94
N TYR A 378 20.60 0.17 45.29
CA TYR A 378 19.28 -0.10 44.70
C TYR A 378 18.43 -0.93 45.67
N ARG A 379 17.26 -0.40 46.03
CA ARG A 379 16.28 -1.02 46.95
C ARG A 379 14.95 -1.27 46.24
N PRO A 380 14.78 -2.41 45.55
CA PRO A 380 13.54 -2.75 44.88
C PRO A 380 12.46 -3.17 45.89
N SER A 381 11.19 -2.93 45.55
CA SER A 381 10.04 -3.50 46.25
C SER A 381 9.16 -4.32 45.29
N ASN A 382 8.33 -5.20 45.86
CA ASN A 382 7.25 -5.82 45.11
C ASN A 382 6.16 -4.78 44.80
N TYR A 383 5.38 -5.01 43.74
CA TYR A 383 4.29 -4.11 43.36
C TYR A 383 3.27 -3.88 44.48
N SER A 384 3.03 -4.88 45.33
CA SER A 384 2.13 -4.79 46.48
C SER A 384 2.80 -4.25 47.76
N ASP A 385 4.10 -3.92 47.72
CA ASP A 385 4.93 -3.58 48.89
C ASP A 385 4.89 -4.64 50.02
N MET A 386 4.47 -5.86 49.71
CA MET A 386 4.45 -7.02 50.62
C MET A 386 5.55 -8.02 50.26
N TYR A 387 6.07 -8.68 51.30
CA TYR A 387 7.13 -9.70 51.23
C TYR A 387 6.55 -11.06 51.63
N HIS A 388 6.88 -12.11 50.88
CA HIS A 388 6.32 -13.45 51.08
C HIS A 388 7.32 -14.43 51.71
N GLY A 389 8.53 -13.98 52.05
CA GLY A 389 9.57 -14.84 52.59
C GLY A 389 10.01 -15.90 51.57
N ASN A 390 10.11 -17.15 51.99
CA ASN A 390 10.55 -18.23 51.12
C ASN A 390 9.44 -18.70 50.18
N VAL A 391 9.65 -18.57 48.87
CA VAL A 391 8.69 -18.92 47.82
C VAL A 391 9.30 -19.86 46.79
N GLN A 392 8.51 -20.80 46.25
CA GLN A 392 9.00 -21.64 45.15
C GLN A 392 9.11 -20.81 43.86
N ALA A 393 10.13 -21.07 43.04
CA ALA A 393 10.40 -20.35 41.79
C ALA A 393 9.17 -20.29 40.85
N LYS A 394 8.39 -21.38 40.76
CA LYS A 394 7.15 -21.40 39.97
C LYS A 394 6.10 -20.39 40.45
N TYR A 395 5.98 -20.19 41.77
CA TYR A 395 5.05 -19.21 42.35
C TYR A 395 5.60 -17.80 42.23
N ALA A 396 6.91 -17.62 42.41
CA ALA A 396 7.56 -16.33 42.21
C ALA A 396 7.36 -15.81 40.78
N LEU A 397 7.53 -16.66 39.76
CA LEU A 397 7.25 -16.31 38.37
C LEU A 397 5.76 -16.09 38.11
N ALA A 398 4.89 -17.00 38.59
CA ALA A 398 3.44 -16.89 38.37
C ALA A 398 2.83 -15.63 39.00
N SER A 399 3.33 -15.21 40.16
CA SER A 399 2.92 -13.97 40.85
C SER A 399 3.75 -12.75 40.43
N SER A 400 4.70 -12.91 39.49
CA SER A 400 5.58 -11.85 38.99
C SER A 400 6.28 -11.07 40.12
N LEU A 401 6.81 -11.75 41.13
CA LEU A 401 7.53 -11.12 42.24
C LEU A 401 8.84 -10.47 41.74
N ASN A 402 9.20 -9.31 42.29
CA ASN A 402 10.34 -8.52 41.82
C ASN A 402 11.65 -8.98 42.45
N ILE A 403 11.67 -9.16 43.76
CA ILE A 403 12.88 -9.54 44.51
C ILE A 403 13.40 -10.93 44.10
N PRO A 404 12.57 -11.98 44.07
CA PRO A 404 12.97 -13.27 43.53
C PRO A 404 13.52 -13.18 42.10
N ALA A 405 12.95 -12.33 41.24
CA ALA A 405 13.46 -12.18 39.86
C ALA A 405 14.88 -11.61 39.83
N ILE A 406 15.25 -10.70 40.75
CA ILE A 406 16.60 -10.16 40.81
C ILE A 406 17.57 -11.23 41.33
N HIS A 407 17.19 -12.02 42.34
CA HIS A 407 18.00 -13.17 42.76
C HIS A 407 18.24 -14.16 41.63
N VAL A 408 17.24 -14.43 40.79
CA VAL A 408 17.41 -15.29 39.60
C VAL A 408 18.39 -14.66 38.60
N LEU A 409 18.37 -13.34 38.44
CA LEU A 409 19.35 -12.63 37.59
C LEU A 409 20.77 -12.78 38.12
N ASP A 410 20.98 -12.73 39.44
CA ASP A 410 22.29 -12.94 40.06
C ASP A 410 22.81 -14.37 39.79
N LEU A 411 21.94 -15.38 39.79
CA LEU A 411 22.30 -16.76 39.46
C LEU A 411 22.79 -16.95 38.01
N VAL A 412 22.20 -16.23 37.05
CA VAL A 412 22.52 -16.41 35.63
C VAL A 412 23.49 -15.38 35.06
N SER A 413 23.70 -14.28 35.76
CA SER A 413 24.37 -13.03 35.36
C SER A 413 23.60 -12.14 34.37
N VAL A 414 23.78 -10.82 34.53
CA VAL A 414 23.22 -9.79 33.62
C VAL A 414 23.72 -9.98 32.19
N SER A 415 24.99 -10.31 32.01
CA SER A 415 25.58 -10.51 30.68
C SER A 415 24.96 -11.69 29.93
N SER A 416 24.75 -12.83 30.61
CA SER A 416 24.09 -13.98 30.01
C SER A 416 22.65 -13.66 29.65
N PHE A 417 21.95 -12.92 30.50
CA PHE A 417 20.56 -12.56 30.23
C PHE A 417 20.42 -11.60 29.05
N VAL A 418 21.27 -10.57 28.96
CA VAL A 418 21.33 -9.70 27.77
C VAL A 418 21.60 -10.52 26.51
N GLN A 419 22.52 -11.49 26.56
CA GLN A 419 22.79 -12.35 25.40
C GLN A 419 21.56 -13.19 25.02
N ARG A 420 20.89 -13.82 25.99
CA ARG A 420 19.64 -14.57 25.75
C ARG A 420 18.58 -13.70 25.07
N LEU A 421 18.40 -12.46 25.50
CA LEU A 421 17.44 -11.54 24.88
C LEU A 421 17.82 -11.22 23.42
N LYS A 422 19.12 -11.06 23.11
CA LYS A 422 19.60 -10.90 21.73
C LYS A 422 19.33 -12.15 20.89
N ASP A 423 19.56 -13.35 21.44
CA ASP A 423 19.32 -14.62 20.75
C ASP A 423 17.83 -14.82 20.42
N LEU A 424 16.93 -14.26 21.26
CA LEU A 424 15.49 -14.20 21.01
C LEU A 424 15.08 -13.12 19.99
N GLY A 425 16.03 -12.34 19.48
CA GLY A 425 15.82 -11.33 18.45
C GLY A 425 15.51 -9.93 18.97
N LEU A 426 15.69 -9.65 20.26
CA LEU A 426 15.54 -8.29 20.79
C LEU A 426 16.75 -7.44 20.40
N SER A 427 16.49 -6.38 19.62
CA SER A 427 17.54 -5.57 18.99
C SER A 427 17.76 -4.23 19.68
N GLY A 428 18.98 -3.69 19.54
CA GLY A 428 19.34 -2.40 20.14
C GLY A 428 19.39 -2.42 21.66
N LEU A 429 19.64 -3.59 22.26
CA LEU A 429 19.94 -3.71 23.68
C LEU A 429 21.31 -3.08 24.00
N LYS A 430 21.39 -2.39 25.12
CA LYS A 430 22.63 -1.82 25.65
C LYS A 430 23.50 -2.91 26.28
N ARG A 431 24.70 -2.52 26.73
CA ARG A 431 25.61 -3.43 27.43
C ARG A 431 25.05 -3.79 28.81
N ALA A 432 25.51 -4.91 29.37
CA ALA A 432 25.02 -5.44 30.65
C ALA A 432 25.20 -4.46 31.83
N ASP A 433 26.31 -3.72 31.86
CA ASP A 433 26.62 -2.69 32.84
C ASP A 433 25.65 -1.51 32.83
N PHE A 434 25.04 -1.20 31.68
CA PHE A 434 23.99 -0.19 31.59
C PHE A 434 22.73 -0.60 32.35
N TYR A 435 22.35 -1.87 32.30
CA TYR A 435 21.09 -2.33 32.90
C TYR A 435 21.24 -2.71 34.39
N GLY A 436 22.31 -3.41 34.74
CA GLY A 436 22.48 -3.98 36.09
C GLY A 436 21.28 -4.83 36.54
N SER A 437 20.99 -4.82 37.85
CA SER A 437 19.90 -5.59 38.46
C SER A 437 18.50 -5.19 37.97
N SER A 438 18.33 -3.96 37.47
CA SER A 438 17.05 -3.47 36.96
C SER A 438 16.55 -4.25 35.74
N LEU A 439 17.44 -4.97 35.04
CA LEU A 439 17.09 -5.79 33.89
C LEU A 439 16.08 -6.89 34.25
N ALA A 440 16.16 -7.44 35.47
CA ALA A 440 15.23 -8.46 35.96
C ALA A 440 13.78 -7.97 36.01
N LEU A 441 13.60 -6.65 36.13
CA LEU A 441 12.30 -5.98 36.16
C LEU A 441 11.92 -5.41 34.79
N GLY A 442 12.73 -5.68 33.77
CA GLY A 442 12.49 -5.33 32.39
C GLY A 442 12.75 -3.88 32.04
N SER A 443 13.84 -3.29 32.54
CA SER A 443 14.33 -1.95 32.12
C SER A 443 14.81 -1.88 30.67
N ALA A 444 14.79 -2.98 29.92
CA ALA A 444 15.10 -2.98 28.50
C ALA A 444 13.91 -2.47 27.66
N ASP A 445 14.21 -1.52 26.79
CA ASP A 445 13.27 -1.04 25.78
C ASP A 445 13.20 -2.02 24.60
N VAL A 446 12.00 -2.53 24.33
CA VAL A 446 11.71 -3.50 23.26
C VAL A 446 10.51 -3.05 22.46
N THR A 447 10.39 -3.54 21.23
CA THR A 447 9.17 -3.38 20.44
C THR A 447 8.16 -4.47 20.78
N LEU A 448 6.87 -4.20 20.56
CA LEU A 448 5.84 -5.22 20.67
C LEU A 448 6.12 -6.39 19.71
N PHE A 449 6.63 -6.07 18.52
CA PHE A 449 7.00 -7.08 17.53
C PHE A 449 8.05 -8.08 18.04
N GLU A 450 9.14 -7.58 18.63
CA GLU A 450 10.19 -8.42 19.21
C GLU A 450 9.66 -9.25 20.38
N LEU A 451 8.91 -8.63 21.29
CA LEU A 451 8.40 -9.30 22.47
C LEU A 451 7.42 -10.42 22.10
N THR A 452 6.46 -10.16 21.21
CA THR A 452 5.51 -11.20 20.76
C THR A 452 6.24 -12.36 20.08
N ASN A 453 7.28 -12.10 19.28
CA ASN A 453 8.03 -13.20 18.65
C ASN A 453 8.90 -14.00 19.64
N ALA A 454 9.42 -13.35 20.69
CA ALA A 454 10.12 -14.04 21.76
C ALA A 454 9.17 -14.97 22.53
N TYR A 455 7.97 -14.51 22.87
CA TYR A 455 6.94 -15.36 23.48
C TYR A 455 6.46 -16.48 22.57
N ARG A 456 6.31 -16.22 21.27
CA ARG A 456 6.07 -17.27 20.28
C ARG A 456 7.17 -18.33 20.30
N THR A 457 8.43 -17.92 20.40
CA THR A 457 9.57 -18.84 20.45
C THR A 457 9.46 -19.76 21.66
N LEU A 458 9.10 -19.23 22.84
CA LEU A 458 8.79 -20.06 24.01
C LEU A 458 7.62 -21.03 23.74
N ALA A 459 6.52 -20.54 23.19
CA ALA A 459 5.33 -21.35 22.88
C ALA A 459 5.62 -22.45 21.83
N ASN A 460 6.62 -22.24 20.98
CA ASN A 460 7.05 -23.16 19.94
C ASN A 460 8.28 -24.00 20.36
N GLY A 461 8.44 -24.26 21.66
CA GLY A 461 9.48 -25.14 22.19
C GLY A 461 10.91 -24.63 21.99
N GLY A 462 11.11 -23.31 21.93
CA GLY A 462 12.40 -22.66 21.69
C GLY A 462 12.74 -22.44 20.21
N MET A 463 11.89 -22.88 19.27
CA MET A 463 12.11 -22.67 17.84
C MET A 463 11.61 -21.30 17.38
N GLY A 464 12.55 -20.39 17.13
CA GLY A 464 12.28 -19.04 16.60
C GLY A 464 12.29 -18.98 15.07
N SER A 465 11.48 -18.09 14.50
CA SER A 465 11.57 -17.68 13.10
C SER A 465 11.11 -16.23 12.96
N LYS A 466 11.45 -15.56 11.85
CA LYS A 466 11.02 -14.19 11.60
C LYS A 466 9.51 -14.15 11.30
N PRO A 467 8.71 -13.31 11.99
CA PRO A 467 7.31 -13.16 11.66
C PRO A 467 7.12 -12.57 10.25
N THR A 468 6.05 -12.94 9.58
CA THR A 468 5.82 -12.60 8.18
C THR A 468 4.36 -12.33 7.88
N PHE A 469 4.11 -11.38 6.98
CA PHE A 469 2.80 -11.14 6.39
C PHE A 469 2.51 -12.08 5.21
N PHE A 470 3.44 -12.95 4.82
CA PHE A 470 3.35 -13.76 3.60
C PHE A 470 3.41 -15.25 3.91
N LEU A 471 2.70 -16.03 3.11
CA LEU A 471 2.70 -17.49 3.22
C LEU A 471 4.12 -18.06 3.05
N THR A 472 4.53 -18.89 4.00
CA THR A 472 5.74 -19.72 3.91
C THR A 472 5.36 -21.19 3.73
N LYS A 473 6.37 -22.05 3.50
CA LYS A 473 6.17 -23.51 3.43
C LYS A 473 5.55 -24.09 4.72
N GLN A 474 5.71 -23.43 5.86
CA GLN A 474 5.19 -23.88 7.17
C GLN A 474 3.71 -23.50 7.38
N ASN A 475 3.13 -22.65 6.53
CA ASN A 475 1.74 -22.17 6.63
C ASN A 475 0.70 -23.15 6.06
N LYS A 476 1.05 -24.41 5.79
CA LYS A 476 0.11 -25.40 5.21
C LYS A 476 -1.14 -25.62 6.06
N HIS A 477 -1.04 -25.46 7.38
CA HIS A 477 -2.16 -25.64 8.30
C HIS A 477 -3.16 -24.47 8.27
N LEU A 478 -2.71 -23.24 8.00
CA LEU A 478 -3.60 -22.08 7.85
C LEU A 478 -4.55 -22.24 6.65
N ARG A 479 -4.13 -23.01 5.62
CA ARG A 479 -5.00 -23.39 4.49
C ARG A 479 -6.01 -24.50 4.84
N LYS A 480 -5.87 -25.20 5.97
CA LYS A 480 -6.77 -26.29 6.40
C LYS A 480 -7.80 -25.83 7.43
N ILE A 481 -7.46 -24.86 8.27
CA ILE A 481 -8.42 -24.21 9.18
C ILE A 481 -9.57 -23.57 8.38
N SER A 482 -9.28 -23.10 7.16
CA SER A 482 -10.24 -22.46 6.26
C SER A 482 -11.32 -23.34 5.63
N GLU A 483 -11.28 -24.67 5.76
CA GLU A 483 -12.35 -25.54 5.22
C GLU A 483 -13.30 -26.08 6.29
N LYS A 484 -12.99 -25.94 7.60
CA LYS A 484 -13.75 -26.62 8.66
C LYS A 484 -14.42 -25.75 9.72
N GLU A 485 -14.25 -24.43 9.74
CA GLU A 485 -14.90 -23.57 10.75
C GLU A 485 -15.75 -22.46 10.13
N ILE A 486 -16.85 -22.85 9.47
CA ILE A 486 -18.03 -21.99 9.27
C ILE A 486 -19.24 -22.49 10.08
N VAL A 487 -19.13 -23.60 10.80
CA VAL A 487 -20.23 -24.16 11.60
C VAL A 487 -19.89 -24.11 13.09
N GLY A 488 -20.52 -23.16 13.80
CA GLY A 488 -20.82 -23.32 15.22
C GLY A 488 -20.06 -22.41 16.19
N ILE A 489 -20.41 -21.12 16.24
CA ILE A 489 -20.28 -20.35 17.49
C ILE A 489 -21.64 -20.46 18.22
N GLU A 490 -21.84 -21.58 18.92
CA GLU A 490 -22.82 -21.63 20.00
C GLU A 490 -22.11 -21.22 21.30
N PHE A 491 -22.62 -20.15 21.90
CA PHE A 491 -22.27 -19.73 23.26
C PHE A 491 -22.42 -20.91 24.22
N ILE A 492 -21.32 -21.38 24.78
CA ILE A 492 -21.35 -22.27 25.95
C ILE A 492 -21.88 -21.43 27.13
N ARG A 493 -23.20 -21.48 27.29
CA ARG A 493 -23.88 -21.14 28.54
C ARG A 493 -23.47 -22.14 29.61
N ASN A 494 -23.06 -21.60 30.75
CA ASN A 494 -22.93 -22.23 32.07
C ASN A 494 -23.66 -23.57 32.24
N LYS A 495 -22.91 -24.59 32.67
CA LYS A 495 -23.45 -25.66 33.51
C LYS A 495 -22.79 -25.59 34.89
N PRO A 496 -23.58 -25.68 35.98
CA PRO A 496 -23.05 -25.57 37.33
C PRO A 496 -22.35 -26.87 37.73
N LEU A 497 -21.28 -26.73 38.51
CA LEU A 497 -20.64 -27.82 39.24
C LEU A 497 -21.69 -28.50 40.14
N LYS A 498 -21.94 -29.78 39.90
CA LYS A 498 -22.62 -30.65 40.88
C LYS A 498 -21.56 -31.27 41.79
N ARG A 499 -21.81 -31.05 43.09
CA ARG A 499 -21.28 -31.63 44.34
C ARG A 499 -20.12 -32.59 44.26
#